data_AF-A0A0A0A1K6-F1
#
_entry.id   AF-A0A0A0A1K6-F1
#
_cell.length_a   1.000
_cell.length_b   1.000
_cell.length_c   1.000
_cell.angle_alpha   90.00
_cell.angle_beta   90.00
_cell.angle_gamma   90.00
#
_symmetry.space_group_name_H-M   'P 1'
#
loop_
_entity.id
_entity.type
_entity.pdbx_description
1 polymer ?
#
loop_
_entity_poly.entity_id
_entity_poly.type
_entity_poly.pdbx_seq_one_letter_code
_entity_poly.pdbx_strand_id
1 'polypeptide(L)'
;SSKVERARSTMMNADMDAVEAENQVELEEKTRLINQVLELQHTLEDLSARVDAVKEENLKLKSENQVLGQYIENLMSASSVFQTTDTKSKRK
;
A
#
# COMPACT_ATOMS: atom_id res chain seq x y z
N SER A 1 -23.23 -31.42 56.45
CA SER A 1 -22.71 -30.08 56.11
C SER A 1 -21.46 -30.10 55.25
N SER A 2 -20.37 -30.82 55.58
CA SER A 2 -19.11 -30.70 54.79
C SER A 2 -19.18 -31.20 53.32
N LYS A 3 -20.05 -32.15 53.00
CA LYS A 3 -20.21 -32.65 51.62
C LYS A 3 -20.80 -31.61 50.67
N VAL A 4 -21.68 -30.74 51.17
CA VAL A 4 -22.31 -29.65 50.40
C VAL A 4 -21.32 -28.51 50.19
N GLU A 5 -20.51 -28.20 51.21
CA GLU A 5 -19.48 -27.17 51.16
C GLU A 5 -18.34 -27.54 50.20
N ARG A 6 -17.93 -28.82 50.20
CA ARG A 6 -16.97 -29.35 49.23
C ARG A 6 -17.51 -29.30 47.80
N ALA A 7 -18.78 -29.67 47.59
CA ALA A 7 -19.41 -29.58 46.27
C ALA A 7 -19.50 -28.13 45.76
N ARG A 8 -19.83 -27.18 46.64
CA ARG A 8 -19.83 -25.74 46.31
C ARG A 8 -18.44 -25.22 45.94
N SER A 9 -17.41 -25.59 46.69
CA SER A 9 -16.03 -25.21 46.38
C SER A 9 -15.56 -25.80 45.05
N THR A 10 -15.92 -27.05 44.75
CA THR A 10 -15.60 -27.66 43.44
C THR A 10 -16.32 -26.96 42.28
N MET A 11 -17.59 -26.56 42.45
CA MET A 11 -18.31 -25.79 41.43
C MET A 11 -17.67 -24.42 41.21
N MET A 12 -17.32 -23.69 42.27
CA MET A 12 -16.64 -22.38 42.15
C MET A 12 -15.28 -22.48 41.43
N ASN A 13 -14.53 -23.55 41.67
CA ASN A 13 -13.26 -23.77 40.95
C ASN A 13 -13.49 -24.06 39.47
N ALA A 14 -14.48 -24.90 39.13
CA ALA A 14 -14.81 -25.20 37.74
C ALA A 14 -15.31 -23.96 36.96
N ASP A 15 -16.09 -23.09 37.63
CA ASP A 15 -16.53 -21.83 37.03
C ASP A 15 -15.35 -20.88 36.78
N MET A 16 -14.37 -20.82 37.69
CA MET A 16 -13.15 -20.02 37.48
C MET A 16 -12.27 -20.57 36.35
N ASP A 17 -12.10 -21.89 36.27
CA ASP A 17 -11.35 -22.55 35.19
C ASP A 17 -12.01 -22.30 33.83
N ALA A 18 -13.35 -22.28 33.78
CA ALA A 18 -14.10 -21.98 32.57
C ALA A 18 -13.91 -20.52 32.11
N VAL A 19 -13.93 -19.57 33.05
CA VAL A 19 -13.67 -18.15 32.77
C VAL A 19 -12.23 -17.92 32.31
N GLU A 20 -11.25 -18.61 32.90
CA GLU A 20 -9.85 -18.51 32.48
C GLU A 20 -9.64 -19.08 31.06
N ALA A 21 -10.30 -20.20 30.74
CA ALA A 21 -10.28 -20.78 29.40
C ALA A 21 -10.90 -19.84 28.35
N GLU A 22 -12.01 -19.17 28.67
CA GLU A 22 -12.64 -18.19 27.76
C GLU A 22 -11.73 -16.98 27.52
N ASN A 23 -11.11 -16.44 28.58
CA ASN A 23 -10.14 -15.35 28.46
C ASN A 23 -8.92 -15.72 27.61
N GLN A 24 -8.45 -16.97 27.73
CA GLN A 24 -7.33 -17.48 26.94
C GLN A 24 -7.67 -17.55 25.44
N VAL A 25 -8.87 -18.02 25.10
CA VAL A 25 -9.35 -18.04 23.71
C VAL A 25 -9.46 -16.62 23.14
N GLU A 26 -10.00 -15.67 23.91
CA GLU A 26 -10.09 -14.28 23.50
C GLU A 26 -8.71 -13.66 23.26
N LEU A 27 -7.73 -13.97 24.12
CA LEU A 27 -6.36 -13.48 23.98
C LEU A 27 -5.68 -14.05 22.73
N GLU A 28 -5.91 -15.33 22.43
CA GLU A 28 -5.38 -15.98 21.23
C GLU A 28 -5.98 -15.37 19.96
N GLU A 29 -7.28 -15.10 19.94
CA GLU A 29 -7.94 -14.44 18.81
C GLU A 29 -7.41 -13.01 18.61
N LYS A 30 -7.28 -12.23 19.69
CA LYS A 30 -6.66 -10.90 19.65
C LYS A 30 -5.24 -10.95 19.09
N THR A 31 -4.44 -11.91 19.56
CA THR A 31 -3.05 -12.08 19.08
C THR A 31 -3.03 -12.43 17.59
N ARG A 32 -3.92 -13.31 17.13
CA ARG A 32 -4.04 -13.66 15.72
C ARG A 32 -4.42 -12.45 14.85
N LEU A 33 -5.38 -11.65 15.29
CA LEU A 33 -5.77 -10.43 14.59
C LEU A 33 -4.65 -9.40 14.53
N ILE A 34 -3.91 -9.22 15.63
CA ILE A 34 -2.73 -8.34 15.66
C ILE A 34 -1.70 -8.78 14.62
N ASN A 35 -1.37 -10.08 14.56
CA ASN A 35 -0.41 -10.59 13.58
C ASN A 35 -0.88 -10.34 12.15
N GLN A 36 -2.16 -10.56 11.85
CA GLN A 36 -2.72 -10.28 10.53
C GLN A 36 -2.63 -8.79 10.16
N VAL A 37 -2.89 -7.90 11.12
CA VAL A 37 -2.74 -6.44 10.90
C VAL A 37 -1.28 -6.08 10.63
N LEU A 38 -0.33 -6.66 11.38
CA LEU A 38 1.10 -6.41 11.18
C LEU A 38 1.58 -6.88 9.80
N GLU A 39 1.16 -8.05 9.35
CA GLU A 39 1.49 -8.56 8.01
C GLU A 39 0.94 -7.65 6.89
N LEU A 40 -0.30 -7.17 7.05
CA LEU A 40 -0.92 -6.24 6.11
C LEU A 40 -0.18 -4.89 6.11
N GLN A 41 0.23 -4.39 7.27
CA GLN A 41 1.01 -3.16 7.39
C GLN A 41 2.35 -3.27 6.68
N HIS A 42 3.09 -4.36 6.88
CA HIS A 42 4.35 -4.60 6.17
C HIS A 42 4.14 -4.64 4.65
N THR A 43 3.11 -5.37 4.19
CA THR A 43 2.79 -5.46 2.76
C THR A 43 2.44 -4.09 2.17
N LEU A 44 1.71 -3.26 2.92
CA LEU A 44 1.33 -1.92 2.50
C LEU A 44 2.54 -0.97 2.44
N GLU A 45 3.47 -1.09 3.37
CA GLU A 45 4.71 -0.33 3.39
C GLU A 45 5.57 -0.66 2.16
N ASP A 46 5.77 -1.94 1.88
CA ASP A 46 6.51 -2.40 0.70
C ASP A 46 5.87 -1.89 -0.60
N LEU A 47 4.53 -1.96 -0.69
CA LEU A 47 3.81 -1.46 -1.85
C LEU A 47 3.95 0.06 -2.00
N SER A 48 3.91 0.80 -0.89
CA SER A 48 4.09 2.26 -0.90
C SER A 48 5.49 2.64 -1.37
N ALA A 49 6.53 1.97 -0.87
CA ALA A 49 7.91 2.19 -1.33
C ALA A 49 8.07 1.90 -2.84
N ARG A 50 7.44 0.82 -3.33
CA ARG A 50 7.43 0.50 -4.78
C ARG A 50 6.72 1.56 -5.61
N VAL A 51 5.60 2.09 -5.12
CA VAL A 51 4.87 3.17 -5.80
C VAL A 51 5.74 4.43 -5.90
N ASP A 52 6.45 4.79 -4.83
CA ASP A 52 7.32 5.96 -4.84
C ASP A 52 8.51 5.79 -5.78
N ALA A 53 9.13 4.60 -5.82
CA ALA A 53 10.18 4.28 -6.79
C ALA A 53 9.69 4.43 -8.25
N VAL A 54 8.49 3.91 -8.57
CA VAL A 54 7.89 4.03 -9.91
C VAL A 54 7.58 5.48 -10.25
N LYS A 55 7.10 6.28 -9.29
CA LYS A 55 6.86 7.72 -9.50
C LYS A 55 8.17 8.45 -9.81
N GLU A 56 9.24 8.16 -9.08
CA GLU A 56 10.55 8.78 -9.31
C GLU A 56 11.09 8.44 -10.71
N GLU A 57 11.03 7.17 -11.10
CA GLU A 57 11.44 6.73 -12.45
C GLU A 57 10.60 7.41 -13.53
N ASN A 58 9.27 7.52 -13.33
CA ASN A 58 8.40 8.20 -14.27
C ASN A 58 8.75 9.68 -14.44
N LEU A 59 9.12 10.37 -13.35
CA LEU A 59 9.56 11.77 -13.41
C LEU A 59 10.87 11.92 -14.20
N LYS A 60 11.84 11.01 -13.99
CA LYS A 60 13.10 10.99 -14.75
C LYS A 60 12.83 10.81 -16.24
N LEU A 61 12.01 9.84 -16.61
CA LEU A 61 11.63 9.58 -18.01
C LEU A 61 10.89 10.76 -18.64
N LYS A 62 9.99 11.42 -17.91
CA LYS A 62 9.31 12.64 -18.39
C LYS A 62 10.30 13.77 -18.65
N SER A 63 11.27 13.97 -17.76
CA SER A 63 12.30 14.99 -17.93
C SER A 63 13.19 14.70 -19.15
N GLU A 64 13.61 13.45 -19.34
CA GLU A 64 14.40 13.05 -20.50
C GLU A 64 13.62 13.23 -21.80
N ASN A 65 12.37 12.77 -21.84
CA ASN A 65 11.49 12.95 -23.00
C ASN A 65 11.25 14.42 -23.34
N GLN A 66 11.17 15.30 -22.34
CA GLN A 66 11.05 16.73 -22.57
C GLN A 66 12.30 17.29 -23.27
N VAL A 67 13.50 16.93 -22.80
CA VAL A 67 14.76 17.37 -23.41
C VAL A 67 14.90 16.85 -24.83
N LEU A 68 14.58 15.56 -25.05
CA LEU A 68 14.60 14.95 -26.38
C LEU A 68 13.58 15.60 -27.32
N GLY A 69 12.36 15.87 -26.83
CA GLY A 69 11.32 16.56 -27.58
C GLY A 69 11.78 17.94 -28.05
N GLN A 70 12.36 18.74 -27.16
CA GLN A 70 12.91 20.06 -27.51
C GLN A 70 14.03 19.96 -28.54
N TYR A 71 14.92 18.97 -28.42
CA TYR A 71 15.99 18.74 -29.39
C TYR A 71 15.43 18.45 -30.79
N ILE A 72 14.41 17.60 -30.88
CA ILE A 72 13.74 17.29 -32.14
C ILE A 72 13.07 18.54 -32.73
N GLU A 73 12.34 19.32 -31.92
CA GLU A 73 11.72 20.58 -32.34
C GLU A 73 12.74 21.59 -32.88
N ASN A 74 13.90 21.70 -32.23
CA ASN A 74 14.98 22.57 -32.66
C ASN A 74 15.56 22.12 -34.01
N LEU A 75 15.72 20.81 -34.22
CA LEU A 75 16.16 20.27 -35.51
C LEU A 75 15.15 20.50 -36.62
N MET A 76 13.86 20.27 -36.35
CA MET A 76 12.79 20.50 -37.31
C MET A 76 12.66 21.97 -37.70
N SER A 77 12.77 22.89 -36.74
CA SER A 77 12.69 24.33 -37.00
C SER A 77 13.92 24.90 -37.70
N ALA A 78 15.13 24.39 -37.43
CA ALA A 78 16.36 24.85 -38.06
C ALA A 78 16.57 24.27 -39.48
N SER A 79 15.92 23.16 -39.82
CA SER A 79 16.06 22.51 -41.13
C SER A 79 15.03 23.05 -42.12
N SER A 80 15.51 23.63 -43.22
CA SER A 80 14.63 24.17 -44.29
C SER A 80 13.83 23.08 -45.01
N VAL A 81 14.21 21.80 -44.88
CA VAL A 81 13.48 20.65 -45.43
C VAL A 81 12.13 20.45 -44.74
N PHE A 82 11.99 20.88 -43.48
CA PHE A 82 10.76 20.74 -42.71
C PHE A 82 9.90 22.01 -42.66
N GLN A 83 10.35 23.14 -43.25
CA GLN A 83 9.62 24.42 -43.25
C GLN A 83 8.62 24.60 -44.41
N THR A 84 8.56 23.71 -45.41
CA THR A 84 7.97 24.04 -46.72
C THR A 84 6.50 23.65 -46.97
N THR A 85 5.64 23.52 -45.96
CA THR A 85 4.19 23.27 -46.22
C THR A 85 3.21 24.36 -45.76
N ASP A 86 3.66 25.44 -45.11
CA ASP A 86 2.78 26.54 -44.68
C ASP A 86 2.72 27.76 -45.63
N THR A 87 3.23 27.66 -46.86
CA THR A 87 3.08 28.73 -47.85
C THR A 87 1.92 28.45 -48.82
N LYS A 88 0.67 28.76 -48.42
CA LYS A 88 -0.44 29.24 -49.30
C LYS A 88 -1.78 29.32 -48.55
N SER A 89 -1.90 30.20 -47.56
CA SER A 89 -3.22 30.65 -47.09
C SER A 89 -3.18 32.12 -46.64
N LYS A 90 -2.82 33.00 -47.58
CA LYS A 90 -3.05 34.46 -47.55
C LYS A 90 -2.53 35.09 -48.85
N ARG A 91 -3.35 35.06 -49.90
CA ARG A 91 -3.31 36.09 -50.94
C ARG A 91 -4.62 36.85 -50.81
N LYS A 92 -4.51 38.08 -50.29
CA LYS A 92 -5.50 39.15 -50.47
C LYS A 92 -5.37 39.70 -51.88
#